data_AF-Q9CBA1-F1
#
_entry.id   AF-Q9CBA1-F1
#
_cell.length_a   1.000
_cell.length_b   1.000
_cell.length_c   1.000
_cell.angle_alpha   90.00
_cell.angle_beta   90.00
_cell.angle_gamma   90.00
#
_symmetry.space_group_name_H-M   'P 1'
#
loop_
_entity.id
_entity.type
_entity.pdbx_description
1 polymer ?
#
loop_
_entity_poly.entity_id
_entity_poly.type
_entity_poly.pdbx_seq_one_letter_code
_entity_poly.pdbx_strand_id
1 'polypeptide(L)'
;MQPARYVTTSVLKGGVLLAASGNCHPTRDIDLSGIDVNNDAATVLNLVRPVFTSRLPDDDVLIYQADSATAEVTSKEDNYSGVQVTATTTLASARLTFHVDVSVGYPIYPPVPTIRKPS
;
A
#
# COMPACT_ATOMS: atom_id res chain seq x y z
N MET A 1 8.94 14.27 24.83
CA MET A 1 7.98 13.24 24.39
C MET A 1 8.75 12.13 23.69
N GLN A 2 8.72 10.91 24.21
CA GLN A 2 9.20 9.74 23.48
C GLN A 2 8.21 9.51 22.32
N PRO A 3 8.65 9.39 21.06
CA PRO A 3 7.71 9.16 19.97
C PRO A 3 6.96 7.85 20.26
N ALA A 4 5.63 7.88 20.14
CA ALA A 4 4.84 6.66 20.21
C ALA A 4 5.44 5.64 19.25
N ARG A 5 5.72 4.43 19.74
CA ARG A 5 6.20 3.34 18.88
C ARG A 5 5.02 2.90 18.02
N TYR A 6 4.94 3.43 16.80
CA TYR A 6 4.09 2.86 15.78
C TYR A 6 4.72 1.52 15.39
N VAL A 7 3.99 0.43 15.61
CA VAL A 7 4.33 -0.86 15.01
C VAL A 7 3.73 -0.83 13.62
N THR A 8 4.56 -0.56 12.61
CA THR A 8 4.12 -0.63 11.21
C THR A 8 4.21 -2.08 10.75
N THR A 9 3.11 -2.61 10.22
CA THR A 9 3.02 -3.97 9.68
C THR A 9 3.42 -4.04 8.20
N SER A 10 3.81 -2.92 7.60
CA SER A 10 4.22 -2.86 6.20
C SER A 10 5.25 -1.76 5.92
N VAL A 11 6.01 -1.93 4.84
CA VAL A 11 6.99 -0.98 4.34
C VAL A 11 6.64 -0.60 2.91
N LEU A 12 6.59 0.70 2.60
CA LEU A 12 6.45 1.19 1.24
C LEU A 12 7.76 1.01 0.45
N LYS A 13 7.65 0.50 -0.78
CA LYS A 13 8.77 0.35 -1.72
C LYS A 13 8.37 0.84 -3.12
N GLY A 14 9.27 0.69 -4.07
CA GLY A 14 8.97 0.86 -5.50
C GLY A 14 8.73 2.31 -5.93
N GLY A 15 7.95 2.46 -7.01
CA GLY A 15 7.78 3.74 -7.71
C GLY A 15 7.15 4.84 -6.85
N VAL A 16 6.17 4.49 -6.01
CA VAL A 16 5.48 5.46 -5.14
C VAL A 16 6.42 6.03 -4.07
N LEU A 17 7.35 5.22 -3.53
CA LEU A 17 8.39 5.72 -2.63
C LEU A 17 9.28 6.77 -3.33
N LEU A 18 9.71 6.49 -4.56
CA LEU A 18 10.53 7.41 -5.36
C LEU A 18 9.76 8.68 -5.73
N ALA A 19 8.48 8.55 -6.09
CA ALA A 19 7.61 9.68 -6.39
C ALA A 19 7.37 10.58 -5.17
N ALA A 20 7.20 10.01 -3.97
CA ALA A 20 7.08 10.78 -2.73
C ALA A 20 8.33 11.62 -2.42
N SER A 21 9.48 11.24 -2.98
CA SER A 21 10.73 12.01 -2.89
C SER A 21 10.98 12.97 -4.07
N GLY A 22 10.04 13.09 -5.00
CA GLY A 22 10.16 13.95 -6.19
C GLY A 22 11.10 13.40 -7.28
N ASN A 23 11.54 12.14 -7.15
CA ASN A 23 12.55 11.55 -8.04
C ASN A 23 11.96 10.86 -9.29
N CYS A 24 10.64 10.62 -9.33
CA CYS A 24 9.96 10.10 -10.50
C CYS A 24 8.47 10.48 -10.50
N HIS A 25 7.76 10.19 -11.59
CA HIS A 25 6.30 10.26 -11.63
C HIS A 25 5.66 9.11 -10.82
N PRO A 26 4.48 9.32 -10.20
CA PRO A 26 3.74 8.25 -9.55
C PRO A 26 3.39 7.10 -10.52
N THR A 27 3.47 5.87 -10.02
CA THR A 27 2.99 4.67 -10.71
C THR A 27 1.54 4.38 -10.30
N ARG A 28 0.82 3.63 -11.14
CA ARG A 28 -0.53 3.15 -10.81
C ARG A 28 -0.52 2.17 -9.64
N ASP A 29 0.57 1.41 -9.51
CA ASP A 29 0.70 0.35 -8.54
C ASP A 29 1.51 0.84 -7.33
N ILE A 30 1.04 0.48 -6.13
CA ILE A 30 1.67 0.79 -4.84
C ILE A 30 2.28 -0.50 -4.30
N ASP A 31 3.59 -0.51 -4.12
CA ASP A 31 4.28 -1.69 -3.60
C ASP A 31 4.49 -1.61 -2.08
N LEU A 32 4.04 -2.64 -1.36
CA LEU A 32 4.27 -2.83 0.07
C LEU A 32 5.03 -4.14 0.35
N SER A 33 5.80 -4.16 1.43
CA SER A 33 6.32 -5.39 2.03
C SER A 33 5.72 -5.58 3.42
N GLY A 34 5.01 -6.68 3.65
CA GLY A 34 4.43 -7.02 4.95
C GLY A 34 5.50 -7.49 5.95
N ILE A 35 5.39 -7.03 7.19
CA ILE A 35 6.21 -7.47 8.34
C ILE A 35 5.30 -8.27 9.27
N ASP A 36 5.62 -9.56 9.47
CA ASP A 36 4.85 -10.46 10.34
C ASP A 36 3.34 -10.52 10.01
N VAL A 37 3.01 -10.49 8.72
CA VAL A 37 1.64 -10.56 8.19
C VAL A 37 1.43 -11.90 7.49
N ASN A 38 0.24 -12.51 7.61
CA ASN A 38 -0.12 -13.67 6.78
C ASN A 38 -0.38 -13.24 5.33
N ASN A 39 0.06 -14.03 4.36
CA ASN A 39 -0.11 -13.74 2.93
C ASN A 39 -1.46 -14.18 2.35
N ASP A 40 -2.48 -14.37 3.18
CA ASP A 40 -3.82 -14.66 2.69
C ASP A 40 -4.54 -13.36 2.28
N ALA A 41 -5.42 -13.47 1.27
CA ALA A 41 -6.11 -12.33 0.70
C ALA A 41 -6.95 -11.57 1.72
N ALA A 42 -7.56 -12.24 2.70
CA ALA A 42 -8.44 -11.59 3.68
C ALA A 42 -7.64 -10.75 4.68
N THR A 43 -6.52 -11.29 5.19
CA THR A 43 -5.62 -10.56 6.09
C THR A 43 -5.06 -9.32 5.42
N VAL A 44 -4.55 -9.45 4.19
CA VAL A 44 -3.98 -8.31 3.46
C VAL A 44 -5.05 -7.28 3.09
N LEU A 45 -6.25 -7.72 2.68
CA LEU A 45 -7.36 -6.80 2.40
C LEU A 45 -7.73 -5.98 3.64
N ASN A 46 -7.83 -6.62 4.81
CA ASN A 46 -8.13 -5.94 6.07
C ASN A 46 -7.03 -4.98 6.50
N LEU A 47 -5.78 -5.26 6.16
CA LEU A 47 -4.63 -4.38 6.42
C LEU A 47 -4.66 -3.13 5.52
N VAL A 48 -4.98 -3.29 4.23
CA VAL A 48 -4.92 -2.20 3.23
C VAL A 48 -6.19 -1.36 3.21
N ARG A 49 -7.38 -1.96 3.39
CA ARG A 49 -8.68 -1.27 3.27
C ARG A 49 -8.80 0.02 4.09
N PRO A 50 -8.32 0.11 5.35
CA PRO A 50 -8.38 1.36 6.13
C PRO A 50 -7.59 2.53 5.52
N VAL A 51 -6.61 2.27 4.65
CA VAL A 51 -5.89 3.33 3.93
C VAL A 51 -6.87 4.09 3.02
N PHE A 52 -7.82 3.39 2.40
CA PHE A 52 -8.81 3.99 1.50
C PHE A 52 -9.92 4.78 2.21
N THR A 53 -10.00 4.69 3.53
CA THR A 53 -10.93 5.51 4.34
C THR A 53 -10.23 6.68 5.03
N SER A 54 -8.91 6.80 4.85
CA SER A 54 -8.14 7.91 5.39
C SER A 54 -8.52 9.19 4.66
N ARG A 55 -8.77 10.26 5.43
CA ARG A 55 -9.11 11.58 4.89
C ARG A 55 -7.89 12.47 4.94
N LEU A 56 -7.35 12.90 3.78
CA LEU A 56 -6.30 13.90 3.77
C LEU A 56 -6.90 15.31 3.78
N PRO A 57 -6.20 16.31 4.35
CA PRO A 57 -6.69 17.69 4.42
C PRO A 57 -6.96 18.31 3.04
N ASP A 58 -6.19 17.90 2.02
CA ASP A 58 -6.22 18.44 0.66
C ASP A 58 -6.95 17.52 -0.35
N ASP A 59 -7.58 16.44 0.12
CA ASP A 59 -8.37 15.55 -0.75
C ASP A 59 -9.75 16.18 -1.03
N ASP A 60 -9.90 16.86 -2.16
CA ASP A 60 -11.17 17.45 -2.57
C ASP A 60 -11.86 16.74 -3.76
N VAL A 61 -11.09 16.17 -4.70
CA VAL A 61 -11.65 15.64 -5.95
C VAL A 61 -11.61 14.12 -6.11
N LEU A 62 -10.81 13.40 -5.32
CA LEU A 62 -10.70 11.94 -5.38
C LEU A 62 -11.59 11.29 -4.31
N ILE A 63 -12.46 10.37 -4.73
CA ILE A 63 -13.29 9.59 -3.81
C ILE A 63 -12.86 8.14 -3.89
N TYR A 64 -12.19 7.67 -2.84
CA TYR A 64 -11.81 6.28 -2.68
C TYR A 64 -13.00 5.43 -2.22
N GLN A 65 -13.30 4.36 -2.95
CA GLN A 65 -14.40 3.45 -2.64
C GLN A 65 -13.87 2.24 -1.88
N ALA A 66 -13.71 2.34 -0.56
CA ALA A 66 -13.13 1.25 0.25
C ALA A 66 -13.88 -0.09 0.12
N ASP A 67 -15.20 -0.06 -0.07
CA ASP A 67 -16.03 -1.26 -0.27
C ASP A 67 -15.79 -1.95 -1.63
N SER A 68 -15.22 -1.23 -2.60
CA SER A 68 -14.82 -1.81 -3.89
C SER A 68 -13.52 -2.60 -3.81
N ALA A 69 -12.82 -2.56 -2.67
CA ALA A 69 -11.53 -3.19 -2.52
C ALA A 69 -11.66 -4.72 -2.46
N THR A 70 -11.01 -5.40 -3.39
CA THR A 70 -10.88 -6.87 -3.47
C THR A 70 -9.41 -7.26 -3.38
N ALA A 71 -9.12 -8.49 -2.97
CA ALA A 71 -7.75 -8.99 -2.87
C ALA A 71 -7.62 -10.40 -3.45
N GLU A 72 -6.49 -10.66 -4.10
CA GLU A 72 -6.15 -11.98 -4.65
C GLU A 72 -4.69 -12.32 -4.36
N VAL A 73 -4.43 -13.60 -4.10
CA VAL A 73 -3.05 -14.10 -3.99
C VAL A 73 -2.45 -14.15 -5.38
N THR A 74 -1.41 -13.37 -5.62
CA THR A 74 -0.63 -13.44 -6.86
C THR A 74 0.11 -14.79 -6.93
N SER A 75 0.26 -15.34 -8.15
CA SER A 75 0.66 -16.73 -8.44
C SER A 75 1.66 -17.36 -7.46
N LYS A 76 1.38 -18.61 -7.07
CA LYS A 76 2.14 -19.40 -6.07
C LYS A 76 3.42 -20.05 -6.58
N GLU A 77 3.83 -19.81 -7.82
CA GLU A 77 4.91 -20.60 -8.44
C GLU A 77 6.25 -20.52 -7.70
N ASP A 78 6.45 -19.50 -6.88
CA ASP A 78 7.51 -19.47 -5.88
C ASP A 78 6.92 -19.44 -4.46
N ASN A 79 7.68 -19.97 -3.49
CA ASN A 79 7.40 -19.98 -2.03
C ASN A 79 7.05 -18.61 -1.40
N TYR A 80 6.92 -17.56 -2.21
CA TYR A 80 6.73 -16.18 -1.86
C TYR A 80 5.49 -15.63 -2.57
N SER A 81 4.30 -16.09 -2.18
CA SER A 81 3.07 -15.55 -2.76
C SER A 81 2.81 -14.14 -2.21
N GLY A 82 2.74 -13.16 -3.10
CA GLY A 82 2.23 -11.82 -2.80
C GLY A 82 0.70 -11.79 -2.83
N VAL A 83 0.12 -10.69 -2.37
CA VAL A 83 -1.31 -10.40 -2.50
C VAL A 83 -1.49 -9.06 -3.19
N GLN A 84 -2.28 -9.03 -4.25
CA GLN A 84 -2.68 -7.81 -4.93
C GLN A 84 -4.05 -7.38 -4.41
N VAL A 85 -4.13 -6.16 -3.87
CA VAL A 85 -5.39 -5.50 -3.52
C VAL A 85 -5.76 -4.56 -4.65
N THR A 86 -6.95 -4.73 -5.22
CA THR A 86 -7.50 -3.85 -6.25
C THR A 86 -8.56 -2.97 -5.63
N ALA A 87 -8.49 -1.66 -5.85
CA ALA A 87 -9.49 -0.72 -5.36
C ALA A 87 -9.87 0.31 -6.43
N THR A 88 -11.10 0.82 -6.32
CA THR A 88 -11.60 1.86 -7.21
C THR A 88 -11.59 3.22 -6.53
N THR A 89 -11.18 4.23 -7.27
CA THR A 89 -11.41 5.65 -6.96
C THR A 89 -12.15 6.33 -8.11
N THR A 90 -12.87 7.41 -7.82
CA THR A 90 -13.50 8.25 -8.84
C THR A 90 -12.91 9.65 -8.83
N LEU A 91 -12.63 10.16 -10.02
CA LEU A 91 -12.25 11.54 -10.28
C LEU A 91 -13.31 12.17 -11.19
N ALA A 92 -14.17 13.03 -10.63
CA ALA A 92 -15.38 13.49 -11.32
C ALA A 92 -16.19 12.29 -11.88
N SER A 93 -16.37 12.21 -13.21
CA SER A 93 -17.05 11.07 -13.87
C SER A 93 -16.13 9.90 -14.23
N ALA A 94 -14.81 10.06 -14.10
CA ALA A 94 -13.85 9.03 -14.44
C ALA A 94 -13.74 8.00 -13.30
N ARG A 95 -13.87 6.71 -13.66
CA ARG A 95 -13.57 5.58 -12.78
C ARG A 95 -12.12 5.18 -12.99
N LEU A 96 -11.35 5.16 -11.91
CA LEU A 96 -9.94 4.76 -11.90
C LEU A 96 -9.77 3.53 -11.00
N THR A 97 -8.99 2.57 -11.48
CA THR A 97 -8.60 1.39 -10.70
C THR A 97 -7.11 1.48 -10.42
N PHE A 98 -6.72 1.15 -9.19
CA PHE A 98 -5.32 1.07 -8.79
C PHE A 98 -5.09 -0.19 -7.95
N HIS A 99 -3.81 -0.57 -7.85
CA HIS A 99 -3.40 -1.80 -7.19
C HIS A 99 -2.45 -1.51 -6.03
N VAL A 100 -2.57 -2.28 -4.96
CA VAL A 100 -1.61 -2.34 -3.87
C VAL A 100 -1.07 -3.75 -3.81
N ASP A 101 0.19 -3.92 -4.18
CA ASP A 101 0.87 -5.20 -4.19
C ASP A 101 1.62 -5.39 -2.87
N VAL A 102 1.26 -6.43 -2.13
CA VAL A 102 1.87 -6.74 -0.83
C VAL A 102 2.68 -8.03 -0.94
N SER A 103 4.01 -7.90 -0.94
CA SER A 103 4.90 -9.05 -0.81
C SER A 103 5.10 -9.40 0.66
N VAL A 104 5.04 -10.69 1.00
CA VAL A 104 5.18 -11.21 2.36
C VAL A 104 6.24 -12.32 2.38
N GLY A 105 6.96 -12.45 3.50
CA GLY A 105 7.90 -13.56 3.73
C GLY A 105 9.34 -13.28 3.29
N TYR A 106 9.64 -12.09 2.78
CA TYR A 106 11.01 -11.68 2.51
C TYR A 106 11.66 -11.05 3.75
N PRO A 107 12.87 -11.50 4.16
CA PRO A 107 13.60 -10.81 5.20
C PRO A 107 13.99 -9.41 4.70
N ILE A 108 13.70 -8.39 5.51
CA ILE A 108 14.08 -7.03 5.20
C ILE A 108 15.39 -6.71 5.94
N TYR A 109 16.49 -6.61 5.18
CA TYR A 109 17.81 -6.29 5.71
C TYR A 109 18.55 -5.32 4.77
N PRO A 110 19.19 -4.25 5.27
CA PRO A 110 19.22 -3.80 6.68
C PRO A 110 17.84 -3.32 7.17
N PRO A 111 17.67 -3.07 8.49
CA PRO A 111 16.43 -2.48 9.01
C PRO A 111 16.03 -1.22 8.24
N VAL A 112 14.74 -1.09 7.93
CA VAL A 112 14.23 0.02 7.12
C VAL A 112 14.25 1.31 7.94
N PRO A 113 14.95 2.37 7.48
CA PRO A 113 14.90 3.65 8.17
C PRO A 113 13.55 4.32 7.96
N THR A 114 13.02 4.96 9.00
CA THR A 114 11.90 5.88 8.83
C THR A 114 12.39 7.14 8.13
N ILE A 115 11.82 7.45 6.96
CA ILE A 115 12.05 8.71 6.26
C ILE A 115 10.89 9.67 6.51
N ARG A 116 11.17 10.98 6.53
CA ARG A 116 10.13 12.00 6.38
C ARG A 116 9.89 12.21 4.90
N LYS A 117 8.64 12.33 4.47
CA LYS A 117 8.32 12.90 3.16
C LYS A 117 9.04 14.26 3.06
N PRO A 118 9.87 14.52 2.04
CA PRO A 118 10.36 15.86 1.76
C PRO A 118 9.18 16.81 1.63
N SER A 119 9.27 17.99 2.24
CA SER A 119 8.20 19.01 2.24
C SER A 119 7.72 19.30 0.82
#